data_AF-A0A5M3W7I2-F1
#
_entry.id   AF-A0A5M3W7I2-F1
#
_cell.length_a   1.000
_cell.length_b   1.000
_cell.length_c   1.000
_cell.angle_alpha   90.00
_cell.angle_beta   90.00
_cell.angle_gamma   90.00
#
_symmetry.space_group_name_H-M   'P 1'
#
loop_
_entity.id
_entity.type
_entity.pdbx_description
1 polymer ?
#
loop_
_entity_poly.entity_id
_entity_poly.type
_entity_poly.pdbx_seq_one_letter_code
_entity_poly.pdbx_strand_id
1 'polypeptide(L)'
;MTTSDMSNQITPYRIEIAQEALDDLRHRLRNTRFAPELPGTGWERGVPTGYLRELTDYWAESFDWRAQEAALNAYPQFTTIDGARVHFMHVRSPEPGATPLMLIHGWPGSIVEFLDVIGPLTDPAAHGGQAGDAFHLVIPSLPGYGFSGPLPTTGWTDGRTAAALTELMSRLGYQRYGVQGGDVGAFIAPLMGRLAPENVIGVHVNALLTFPTGDPAVMSTLTETDHVRLAGMKKWQDQQGAYLQLQGTRPQTIAAALHDSPAGQLAWITEKFKEWTDPATELPEAP
;
A
#
# COMPACT_ATOMS: atom_id res chain seq x y z
N MET A 1 -21.70 8.59 26.59
CA MET A 1 -20.39 8.71 25.91
C MET A 1 -20.44 9.96 25.05
N THR A 2 -19.52 10.89 25.27
CA THR A 2 -19.38 12.10 24.45
C THR A 2 -18.74 11.74 23.10
N THR A 3 -18.92 12.57 22.08
CA THR A 3 -18.33 12.39 20.75
C THR A 3 -16.79 12.27 20.76
N SER A 4 -16.12 12.79 21.80
CA SER A 4 -14.67 12.63 22.03
C SER A 4 -14.25 11.26 22.55
N ASP A 5 -15.17 10.48 23.13
CA ASP A 5 -14.91 9.17 23.72
C ASP A 5 -14.93 8.08 22.63
N MET A 6 -15.80 8.27 21.61
CA MET A 6 -15.88 7.42 20.42
C MET A 6 -14.67 7.55 19.49
N SER A 7 -13.98 8.70 19.48
CA SER A 7 -12.79 8.88 18.64
C SER A 7 -11.60 8.08 19.17
N ASN A 8 -11.49 7.81 20.48
CA ASN A 8 -10.32 7.12 21.04
C ASN A 8 -10.46 5.59 21.12
N GLN A 9 -11.59 5.04 20.71
CA GLN A 9 -11.84 3.61 20.85
C GLN A 9 -11.13 2.80 19.76
N ILE A 10 -10.21 1.93 20.19
CA ILE A 10 -9.67 0.85 19.36
C ILE A 10 -10.59 -0.36 19.50
N THR A 11 -11.08 -0.87 18.38
CA THR A 11 -12.04 -1.99 18.34
C THR A 11 -11.45 -3.15 17.53
N PRO A 12 -11.57 -4.40 18.00
CA PRO A 12 -11.16 -5.56 17.22
C PRO A 12 -11.89 -5.59 15.87
N TYR A 13 -11.16 -5.98 14.84
CA TYR A 13 -11.65 -6.12 13.47
C TYR A 13 -11.35 -7.52 12.96
N ARG A 14 -12.27 -8.06 12.18
CA ARG A 14 -12.12 -9.32 11.47
C ARG A 14 -12.64 -9.12 10.06
N ILE A 15 -11.85 -9.56 9.07
CA ILE A 15 -12.27 -9.53 7.67
C ILE A 15 -13.34 -10.62 7.48
N GLU A 16 -14.50 -10.20 7.00
CA GLU A 16 -15.61 -11.11 6.71
C GLU A 16 -16.34 -10.60 5.47
N ILE A 17 -15.95 -11.12 4.30
CA ILE A 17 -16.58 -10.78 3.03
C ILE A 17 -17.78 -11.69 2.80
N ALA A 18 -18.95 -11.11 2.59
CA ALA A 18 -20.18 -11.85 2.34
C ALA A 18 -20.06 -12.73 1.09
N GLN A 19 -20.63 -13.94 1.13
CA GLN A 19 -20.56 -14.87 0.00
C GLN A 19 -21.15 -14.28 -1.29
N GLU A 20 -22.21 -13.49 -1.17
CA GLU A 20 -22.83 -12.77 -2.28
C GLU A 20 -21.86 -11.85 -3.04
N ALA A 21 -20.91 -11.21 -2.34
CA ALA A 21 -19.92 -10.35 -2.97
C ALA A 21 -18.88 -11.16 -3.76
N LEU A 22 -18.52 -12.35 -3.28
CA LEU A 22 -17.62 -13.25 -4.00
C LEU A 22 -18.31 -13.86 -5.22
N ASP A 23 -19.60 -14.17 -5.11
CA ASP A 23 -20.39 -14.71 -6.21
C ASP A 23 -20.59 -13.65 -7.30
N ASP A 24 -20.88 -12.39 -6.93
CA ASP A 24 -20.93 -11.25 -7.86
C ASP A 24 -19.58 -11.00 -8.55
N LEU A 25 -18.47 -11.01 -7.79
CA LEU A 25 -17.12 -10.90 -8.34
C LEU A 25 -16.86 -11.96 -9.43
N ARG A 26 -17.10 -13.24 -9.12
CA ARG A 26 -16.90 -14.34 -10.07
C ARG A 26 -17.83 -14.21 -11.28
N HIS A 27 -19.07 -13.81 -11.07
CA HIS A 27 -20.02 -13.58 -12.16
C HIS A 27 -19.50 -12.48 -13.11
N ARG A 28 -19.04 -11.34 -12.58
CA ARG A 28 -18.50 -10.24 -13.38
C ARG A 28 -17.21 -10.61 -14.12
N LEU A 29 -16.31 -11.35 -13.48
CA LEU A 29 -15.08 -11.84 -14.13
C LEU A 29 -15.40 -12.75 -15.32
N ARG A 30 -16.29 -13.73 -15.16
CA ARG A 30 -16.70 -14.66 -16.24
C ARG A 30 -17.39 -13.94 -17.41
N ASN A 31 -18.06 -12.82 -17.15
CA ASN A 31 -18.77 -12.03 -18.15
C ASN A 31 -17.95 -10.82 -18.63
N THR A 32 -16.63 -10.82 -18.41
CA THR A 32 -15.76 -9.73 -18.84
C THR A 32 -15.80 -9.54 -20.36
N ARG A 33 -16.12 -8.31 -20.79
CA ARG A 33 -15.99 -7.90 -22.19
C ARG A 33 -14.60 -7.31 -22.43
N PHE A 34 -13.67 -8.15 -22.88
CA PHE A 34 -12.29 -7.75 -23.16
C PHE A 34 -12.20 -6.76 -24.33
N ALA A 35 -11.30 -5.79 -24.20
CA ALA A 35 -11.00 -4.84 -25.27
C ALA A 35 -10.22 -5.53 -26.40
N PRO A 36 -10.38 -5.09 -27.66
CA PRO A 36 -9.51 -5.53 -28.74
C PRO A 36 -8.09 -5.01 -28.54
N GLU A 37 -7.10 -5.83 -28.91
CA GLU A 37 -5.67 -5.52 -28.78
C GLU A 37 -5.02 -5.34 -30.15
N LEU A 38 -4.03 -4.44 -30.24
CA LEU A 38 -3.18 -4.31 -31.42
C LEU A 38 -2.14 -5.45 -31.40
N PRO A 39 -2.05 -6.30 -32.43
CA PRO A 39 -1.10 -7.41 -32.42
C PRO A 39 0.36 -6.94 -32.34
N GLY A 40 1.18 -7.64 -31.56
CA GLY A 40 2.63 -7.47 -31.53
C GLY A 40 3.17 -6.37 -30.62
N THR A 41 2.36 -5.76 -29.77
CA THR A 41 2.81 -4.70 -28.84
C THR A 41 3.28 -5.23 -27.48
N GLY A 42 2.92 -6.46 -27.11
CA GLY A 42 3.16 -7.00 -25.78
C GLY A 42 2.70 -5.99 -24.71
N TRP A 43 3.55 -5.74 -23.72
CA TRP A 43 3.27 -4.83 -22.60
C TRP A 43 3.50 -3.33 -22.90
N GLU A 44 3.96 -2.96 -24.10
CA GLU A 44 4.30 -1.55 -24.43
C GLU A 44 3.12 -0.58 -24.23
N ARG A 45 1.89 -1.10 -24.31
CA ARG A 45 0.64 -0.32 -24.24
C ARG A 45 -0.25 -0.72 -23.05
N GLY A 46 0.35 -1.34 -22.03
CA GLY A 46 -0.34 -1.86 -20.86
C GLY A 46 -0.54 -3.38 -20.93
N VAL A 47 -1.46 -3.88 -20.10
CA VAL A 47 -1.67 -5.33 -19.92
C VAL A 47 -2.14 -6.01 -21.22
N PRO A 48 -1.42 -7.01 -21.74
CA PRO A 48 -1.85 -7.79 -22.90
C PRO A 48 -3.20 -8.47 -22.66
N THR A 49 -4.05 -8.55 -23.67
CA THR A 49 -5.42 -9.09 -23.49
C THR A 49 -5.40 -10.59 -23.19
N GLY A 50 -4.45 -11.33 -23.78
CA GLY A 50 -4.23 -12.75 -23.46
C GLY A 50 -3.89 -12.95 -21.99
N TYR A 51 -2.92 -12.19 -21.49
CA TYR A 51 -2.50 -12.22 -20.07
C TYR A 51 -3.64 -11.87 -19.12
N LEU A 52 -4.37 -10.80 -19.41
CA LEU A 52 -5.51 -10.39 -18.58
C LEU A 52 -6.58 -11.48 -18.53
N ARG A 53 -6.87 -12.14 -19.65
CA ARG A 53 -7.85 -13.24 -19.72
C ARG A 53 -7.46 -14.39 -18.80
N GLU A 54 -6.22 -14.87 -18.89
CA GLU A 54 -5.74 -15.96 -18.05
C GLU A 54 -5.79 -15.62 -16.57
N LEU A 55 -5.40 -14.39 -16.21
CA LEU A 55 -5.44 -13.95 -14.83
C LEU A 55 -6.88 -13.80 -14.32
N THR A 56 -7.81 -13.31 -15.14
CA THR A 56 -9.23 -13.28 -14.78
C THR A 56 -9.85 -14.66 -14.66
N ASP A 57 -9.44 -15.61 -15.51
CA ASP A 57 -9.93 -17.00 -15.47
C ASP A 57 -9.43 -17.70 -14.20
N TYR A 58 -8.14 -17.54 -13.87
CA TYR A 58 -7.60 -18.03 -12.60
C TYR A 58 -8.32 -17.40 -11.40
N TRP A 59 -8.56 -16.08 -11.43
CA TRP A 59 -9.23 -15.39 -10.34
C TRP A 59 -10.69 -15.84 -10.15
N ALA A 60 -11.41 -16.10 -11.25
CA ALA A 60 -12.79 -16.55 -11.21
C ALA A 60 -12.93 -18.01 -10.74
N GLU A 61 -12.03 -18.89 -11.19
CA GLU A 61 -12.22 -20.34 -11.05
C GLU A 61 -11.35 -20.99 -9.98
N SER A 62 -10.14 -20.48 -9.74
CA SER A 62 -9.12 -21.18 -8.94
C SER A 62 -8.70 -20.41 -7.68
N PHE A 63 -8.72 -19.08 -7.72
CA PHE A 63 -8.29 -18.28 -6.58
C PHE A 63 -9.22 -18.46 -5.37
N ASP A 64 -8.63 -18.90 -4.26
CA ASP A 64 -9.35 -19.12 -3.01
C ASP A 64 -9.26 -17.89 -2.09
N TRP A 65 -10.26 -17.01 -2.18
CA TRP A 65 -10.38 -15.88 -1.27
C TRP A 65 -10.51 -16.30 0.20
N ARG A 66 -11.18 -17.43 0.51
CA ARG A 66 -11.39 -17.84 1.91
C ARG A 66 -10.09 -18.26 2.57
N ALA A 67 -9.18 -18.87 1.82
CA ALA A 67 -7.82 -19.12 2.28
C ALA A 67 -7.07 -17.82 2.59
N GLN A 68 -7.14 -16.82 1.71
CA GLN A 68 -6.49 -15.52 1.93
C GLN A 68 -7.11 -14.75 3.10
N GLU A 69 -8.44 -14.74 3.22
CA GLU A 69 -9.17 -14.15 4.33
C GLU A 69 -8.80 -14.80 5.66
N ALA A 70 -8.66 -16.13 5.71
CA ALA A 70 -8.21 -16.85 6.90
C ALA A 70 -6.75 -16.50 7.25
N ALA A 71 -5.86 -16.44 6.27
CA ALA A 71 -4.46 -16.05 6.47
C ALA A 71 -4.32 -14.62 7.01
N LEU A 72 -5.07 -13.65 6.47
CA LEU A 72 -5.09 -12.28 6.98
C LEU A 72 -5.63 -12.22 8.40
N ASN A 73 -6.73 -12.93 8.67
CA ASN A 73 -7.34 -13.02 10.00
C ASN A 73 -6.53 -13.81 11.03
N ALA A 74 -5.40 -14.42 10.65
CA ALA A 74 -4.45 -14.99 11.60
C ALA A 74 -3.72 -13.90 12.40
N TYR A 75 -3.66 -12.67 11.88
CA TYR A 75 -3.08 -11.52 12.56
C TYR A 75 -4.13 -10.71 13.31
N PRO A 76 -3.82 -10.21 14.53
CA PRO A 76 -4.70 -9.30 15.25
C PRO A 76 -4.93 -8.01 14.44
N GLN A 77 -6.20 -7.71 14.16
CA GLN A 77 -6.63 -6.56 13.39
C GLN A 77 -7.59 -5.71 14.20
N PHE A 78 -7.56 -4.41 13.97
CA PHE A 78 -8.34 -3.43 14.70
C PHE A 78 -8.78 -2.29 13.81
N THR A 79 -9.80 -1.55 14.26
CA THR A 79 -10.15 -0.25 13.70
C THR A 79 -10.25 0.80 14.80
N THR A 80 -9.90 2.04 14.45
CA THR A 80 -10.13 3.25 15.23
C THR A 80 -10.67 4.35 14.32
N ILE A 81 -11.15 5.46 14.90
CA ILE A 81 -11.63 6.61 14.14
C ILE A 81 -10.82 7.86 14.50
N ASP A 82 -10.30 8.55 13.50
CA ASP A 82 -9.74 9.90 13.65
C ASP A 82 -10.16 10.78 12.46
N GLY A 83 -11.43 11.21 12.47
CA GLY A 83 -12.08 11.87 11.32
C GLY A 83 -12.39 10.96 10.13
N ALA A 84 -11.65 9.85 9.97
CA ALA A 84 -11.95 8.71 9.10
C ALA A 84 -11.62 7.41 9.85
N ARG A 85 -12.17 6.30 9.37
CA ARG A 85 -11.80 4.98 9.88
C ARG A 85 -10.36 4.67 9.48
N VAL A 86 -9.59 4.15 10.43
CA VAL A 86 -8.26 3.58 10.21
C VAL A 86 -8.29 2.13 10.68
N HIS A 87 -8.19 1.21 9.74
CA HIS A 87 -7.90 -0.20 9.98
C HIS A 87 -6.38 -0.39 10.14
N PHE A 88 -5.98 -1.31 11.01
CA PHE A 88 -4.58 -1.68 11.16
C PHE A 88 -4.41 -3.10 11.72
N MET A 89 -3.33 -3.78 11.32
CA MET A 89 -2.82 -4.94 12.05
C MET A 89 -1.93 -4.46 13.20
N HIS A 90 -2.00 -5.14 14.35
CA HIS A 90 -1.13 -4.89 15.49
C HIS A 90 -0.53 -6.20 15.99
N VAL A 91 0.73 -6.44 15.63
CA VAL A 91 1.42 -7.70 15.91
C VAL A 91 2.52 -7.46 16.94
N ARG A 92 2.32 -8.00 18.14
CA ARG A 92 3.28 -7.86 19.24
C ARG A 92 4.34 -8.96 19.15
N SER A 93 5.61 -8.56 19.03
CA SER A 93 6.74 -9.45 19.32
C SER A 93 6.62 -10.18 20.66
N PRO A 94 7.08 -11.44 20.76
CA PRO A 94 7.30 -12.13 22.04
C PRO A 94 8.41 -11.47 22.89
N GLU A 95 9.32 -10.70 22.28
CA GLU A 95 10.37 -9.98 22.97
C GLU A 95 9.81 -8.71 23.65
N PRO A 96 9.84 -8.61 25.00
CA PRO A 96 9.25 -7.46 25.70
C PRO A 96 9.92 -6.12 25.40
N GLY A 97 11.19 -6.16 25.01
CA GLY A 97 12.01 -4.99 24.65
C GLY A 97 11.96 -4.62 23.17
N ALA A 98 11.11 -5.28 22.36
CA ALA A 98 11.03 -5.05 20.93
C ALA A 98 10.69 -3.59 20.59
N THR A 99 11.33 -3.05 19.56
CA THR A 99 11.12 -1.66 19.13
C THR A 99 9.77 -1.54 18.42
N PRO A 100 8.87 -0.62 18.79
CA PRO A 100 7.66 -0.40 18.02
C PRO A 100 7.99 0.20 16.65
N LEU A 101 7.37 -0.32 15.59
CA LEU A 101 7.59 0.11 14.21
C LEU A 101 6.27 0.13 13.45
N MET A 102 5.98 1.26 12.80
CA MET A 102 4.86 1.36 11.87
C MET A 102 5.34 1.09 10.43
N LEU A 103 4.65 0.20 9.71
CA LEU A 103 4.91 -0.11 8.29
C LEU A 103 3.80 0.47 7.42
N ILE A 104 4.12 1.44 6.57
CA ILE A 104 3.15 2.22 5.81
C ILE A 104 3.25 1.87 4.32
N HIS A 105 2.19 1.27 3.77
CA HIS A 105 2.09 0.95 2.33
C HIS A 105 1.83 2.22 1.49
N GLY A 106 1.78 2.05 0.17
CA GLY A 106 1.33 3.09 -0.77
C GLY A 106 0.27 2.60 -1.75
N TRP A 107 0.29 3.11 -2.98
CA TRP A 107 -0.59 2.76 -4.08
C TRP A 107 0.21 2.06 -5.20
N PRO A 108 -0.32 1.00 -5.85
CA PRO A 108 -1.62 0.34 -5.65
C PRO A 108 -1.59 -0.70 -4.52
N GLY A 109 -0.79 -0.42 -3.50
CA GLY A 109 -0.46 -1.32 -2.43
C GLY A 109 -1.50 -1.52 -1.33
N SER A 110 -1.15 -2.40 -0.38
CA SER A 110 -1.95 -2.68 0.82
C SER A 110 -1.12 -3.32 1.95
N ILE A 111 -1.76 -3.58 3.08
CA ILE A 111 -1.17 -4.30 4.21
C ILE A 111 -0.65 -5.71 3.85
N VAL A 112 -1.12 -6.28 2.73
CA VAL A 112 -0.74 -7.62 2.26
C VAL A 112 0.74 -7.69 1.89
N GLU A 113 1.35 -6.57 1.49
CA GLU A 113 2.78 -6.51 1.13
C GLU A 113 3.71 -6.90 2.28
N PHE A 114 3.24 -6.76 3.51
CA PHE A 114 4.08 -6.94 4.69
C PHE A 114 3.97 -8.33 5.31
N LEU A 115 3.08 -9.21 4.82
CA LEU A 115 2.78 -10.49 5.50
C LEU A 115 4.04 -11.34 5.73
N ASP A 116 4.90 -11.43 4.72
CA ASP A 116 6.11 -12.27 4.77
C ASP A 116 7.19 -11.68 5.70
N VAL A 117 7.14 -10.39 6.01
CA VAL A 117 8.09 -9.75 6.93
C VAL A 117 7.58 -9.69 8.37
N ILE A 118 6.29 -9.98 8.64
CA ILE A 118 5.74 -9.94 10.01
C ILE A 118 6.49 -10.92 10.92
N GLY A 119 6.62 -12.18 10.51
CA GLY A 119 7.30 -13.21 11.30
C GLY A 119 8.75 -12.85 11.63
N PRO A 120 9.62 -12.64 10.62
CA PRO A 120 11.01 -12.29 10.83
C PRO A 120 11.24 -11.00 11.63
N LEU A 121 10.38 -9.99 11.49
CA LEU A 121 10.52 -8.73 12.24
C LEU A 121 10.00 -8.84 13.67
N THR A 122 8.95 -9.63 13.92
CA THR A 122 8.38 -9.75 15.27
C THR A 122 9.09 -10.81 16.11
N ASP A 123 9.49 -11.93 15.52
CA ASP A 123 10.21 -13.03 16.17
C ASP A 123 11.47 -13.40 15.37
N PRO A 124 12.49 -12.51 15.36
CA PRO A 124 13.71 -12.76 14.61
C PRO A 124 14.45 -14.02 15.08
N ALA A 125 14.39 -14.37 16.36
CA ALA A 125 15.07 -15.55 16.90
C ALA A 125 14.54 -16.85 16.27
N ALA A 126 13.24 -16.96 16.03
CA ALA A 126 12.64 -18.10 15.32
C ALA A 126 12.97 -18.12 13.81
N HIS A 127 13.49 -17.02 13.25
CA HIS A 127 13.77 -16.84 11.82
C HIS A 127 15.27 -16.65 11.52
N GLY A 128 16.15 -16.97 12.47
CA GLY A 128 17.62 -16.93 12.28
C GLY A 128 18.28 -15.55 12.50
N GLY A 129 17.53 -14.56 12.98
CA GLY A 129 18.01 -13.26 13.42
C GLY A 129 18.31 -13.21 14.93
N GLN A 130 18.62 -12.01 15.44
CA GLN A 130 18.87 -11.79 16.87
C GLN A 130 17.62 -11.30 17.59
N ALA A 131 17.34 -11.82 18.79
CA ALA A 131 16.20 -11.37 19.62
C ALA A 131 16.18 -9.85 19.87
N GLY A 132 17.37 -9.23 19.98
CA GLY A 132 17.50 -7.78 20.18
C GLY A 132 17.03 -6.92 18.99
N ASP A 133 16.87 -7.52 17.81
CA ASP A 133 16.43 -6.83 16.58
C ASP A 133 14.89 -6.90 16.39
N ALA A 134 14.16 -7.38 17.39
CA ALA A 134 12.72 -7.58 17.28
C ALA A 134 11.91 -6.27 17.27
N PHE A 135 10.76 -6.30 16.59
CA PHE A 135 9.82 -5.20 16.49
C PHE A 135 8.41 -5.57 16.95
N HIS A 136 7.72 -4.64 17.62
CA HIS A 136 6.25 -4.66 17.63
C HIS A 136 5.76 -3.94 16.37
N LEU A 137 4.92 -4.57 15.55
CA LEU A 137 4.48 -4.00 14.28
C LEU A 137 3.09 -3.40 14.35
N VAL A 138 2.94 -2.22 13.76
CA VAL A 138 1.66 -1.58 13.46
C VAL A 138 1.58 -1.37 11.95
N ILE A 139 0.60 -1.99 11.29
CA ILE A 139 0.50 -2.00 9.83
C ILE A 139 -0.87 -1.45 9.43
N PRO A 140 -1.01 -0.12 9.28
CA PRO A 140 -2.27 0.51 8.93
C PRO A 140 -2.62 0.30 7.47
N SER A 141 -3.91 0.14 7.20
CA SER A 141 -4.48 0.50 5.90
C SER A 141 -4.64 2.02 5.87
N LEU A 142 -4.09 2.70 4.86
CA LEU A 142 -4.22 4.15 4.74
C LEU A 142 -5.70 4.59 4.71
N PRO A 143 -6.07 5.77 5.23
CA PRO A 143 -7.41 6.34 5.08
C PRO A 143 -7.80 6.38 3.59
N GLY A 144 -8.96 5.82 3.23
CA GLY A 144 -9.38 5.67 1.84
C GLY A 144 -8.98 4.36 1.17
N TYR A 145 -8.21 3.50 1.83
CA TYR A 145 -7.67 2.25 1.28
C TYR A 145 -8.21 1.02 2.00
N GLY A 146 -8.44 -0.07 1.25
CA GLY A 146 -8.76 -1.39 1.77
C GLY A 146 -9.79 -1.37 2.90
N PHE A 147 -9.43 -1.96 4.04
CA PHE A 147 -10.32 -2.10 5.19
C PHE A 147 -10.51 -0.81 6.02
N SER A 148 -9.70 0.24 5.79
CA SER A 148 -10.02 1.59 6.30
C SER A 148 -11.24 2.17 5.59
N GLY A 149 -11.48 1.73 4.35
CA GLY A 149 -12.68 2.08 3.58
C GLY A 149 -12.67 3.52 3.06
N PRO A 150 -13.77 3.94 2.42
CA PRO A 150 -13.87 5.24 1.76
C PRO A 150 -13.82 6.40 2.75
N LEU A 151 -13.27 7.53 2.29
CA LEU A 151 -13.16 8.74 3.09
C LEU A 151 -14.54 9.41 3.29
N PRO A 152 -14.89 9.84 4.51
CA PRO A 152 -16.17 10.51 4.76
C PRO A 152 -16.18 12.00 4.37
N THR A 153 -15.00 12.61 4.18
CA THR A 153 -14.83 14.04 3.89
C THR A 153 -13.61 14.27 3.00
N THR A 154 -13.53 15.46 2.38
CA THR A 154 -12.35 15.90 1.64
C THR A 154 -11.22 16.33 2.59
N GLY A 155 -10.05 16.68 2.03
CA GLY A 155 -8.93 17.23 2.80
C GLY A 155 -8.05 16.20 3.50
N TRP A 156 -8.12 14.93 3.10
CA TRP A 156 -7.16 13.90 3.49
C TRP A 156 -5.90 14.02 2.64
N THR A 157 -4.98 14.84 3.12
CA THR A 157 -3.62 15.01 2.56
C THR A 157 -2.64 14.08 3.26
N ASP A 158 -1.42 13.96 2.73
CA ASP A 158 -0.34 13.21 3.39
C ASP A 158 -0.09 13.72 4.82
N GLY A 159 -0.16 15.04 5.04
CA GLY A 159 0.01 15.65 6.36
C GLY A 159 -1.11 15.30 7.33
N ARG A 160 -2.38 15.31 6.88
CA ARG A 160 -3.51 14.89 7.71
C ARG A 160 -3.45 13.40 8.02
N THR A 161 -3.04 12.60 7.04
CA THR A 161 -2.85 11.16 7.21
C THR A 161 -1.74 10.87 8.21
N ALA A 162 -0.59 11.57 8.10
CA ALA A 162 0.51 11.47 9.06
C ALA A 162 0.06 11.82 10.48
N ALA A 163 -0.75 12.88 10.65
CA ALA A 163 -1.29 13.24 11.96
C ALA A 163 -2.18 12.12 12.56
N ALA A 164 -3.07 11.54 11.75
CA ALA A 164 -3.93 10.43 12.19
C ALA A 164 -3.14 9.17 12.56
N LEU A 165 -2.07 8.86 11.81
CA LEU A 165 -1.19 7.73 12.12
C LEU A 165 -0.31 7.98 13.35
N THR A 166 0.15 9.22 13.57
CA THR A 166 0.86 9.62 14.81
C THR A 166 -0.05 9.47 16.02
N GLU A 167 -1.31 9.90 15.90
CA GLU A 167 -2.32 9.74 16.93
C GLU A 167 -2.64 8.26 17.20
N LEU A 168 -2.70 7.41 16.16
CA LEU A 168 -2.83 5.96 16.32
C LEU A 168 -1.69 5.39 17.18
N MET A 169 -0.43 5.77 16.92
CA MET A 169 0.70 5.32 17.73
C MET A 169 0.61 5.79 19.20
N SER A 170 0.15 7.03 19.41
CA SER A 170 -0.13 7.58 20.75
C SER A 170 -1.21 6.77 21.49
N ARG A 171 -2.32 6.44 20.84
CA ARG A 171 -3.42 5.62 21.40
C ARG A 171 -2.98 4.21 21.75
N LEU A 172 -2.05 3.64 20.99
CA LEU A 172 -1.42 2.35 21.28
C LEU A 172 -0.38 2.43 22.43
N GLY A 173 -0.11 3.62 22.94
CA GLY A 173 0.82 3.86 24.06
C GLY A 173 2.29 3.90 23.65
N TYR A 174 2.61 3.96 22.36
CA TYR A 174 3.98 3.96 21.88
C TYR A 174 4.60 5.35 21.96
N GLN A 175 5.42 5.56 22.97
CA GLN A 175 6.12 6.84 23.21
C GLN A 175 7.44 6.95 22.44
N ARG A 176 8.03 5.84 21.99
CA ARG A 176 9.23 5.78 21.16
C ARG A 176 9.03 4.72 20.08
N TYR A 177 9.10 5.10 18.81
CA TYR A 177 8.82 4.17 17.71
C TYR A 177 9.52 4.58 16.40
N GLY A 178 9.80 3.60 15.55
CA GLY A 178 10.23 3.83 14.17
C GLY A 178 9.03 3.96 13.24
N VAL A 179 9.23 4.63 12.11
CA VAL A 179 8.28 4.63 10.99
C VAL A 179 8.99 4.21 9.72
N GLN A 180 8.37 3.30 8.98
CA GLN A 180 8.85 2.83 7.69
C GLN A 180 7.77 3.05 6.63
N GLY A 181 8.18 3.45 5.43
CA GLY A 181 7.26 3.54 4.31
C GLY A 181 7.93 3.48 2.93
N GLY A 182 7.22 2.88 1.99
CA GLY A 182 7.48 2.95 0.55
C GLY A 182 6.36 3.73 -0.15
N ASP A 183 6.56 4.10 -1.41
CA ASP A 183 5.57 4.83 -2.23
C ASP A 183 4.91 6.01 -1.46
N VAL A 184 3.58 6.11 -1.37
CA VAL A 184 2.89 7.15 -0.55
C VAL A 184 3.37 7.15 0.91
N GLY A 185 3.64 5.97 1.49
CA GLY A 185 4.23 5.82 2.81
C GLY A 185 5.60 6.50 2.95
N ALA A 186 6.39 6.61 1.88
CA ALA A 186 7.67 7.33 1.90
C ALA A 186 7.51 8.86 1.98
N PHE A 187 6.33 9.39 1.65
CA PHE A 187 5.97 10.79 1.93
C PHE A 187 5.41 10.97 3.34
N ILE A 188 4.57 10.03 3.79
CA ILE A 188 3.90 10.09 5.11
C ILE A 188 4.89 9.88 6.27
N ALA A 189 5.80 8.90 6.17
CA ALA A 189 6.72 8.55 7.26
C ALA A 189 7.62 9.74 7.69
N PRO A 190 8.26 10.50 6.77
CA PRO A 190 8.98 11.72 7.14
C PRO A 190 8.08 12.81 7.74
N LEU A 191 6.81 12.90 7.37
CA LEU A 191 5.88 13.87 7.97
C LEU A 191 5.58 13.50 9.42
N MET A 192 5.39 12.21 9.73
CA MET A 192 5.27 11.74 11.12
C MET A 192 6.51 12.10 11.95
N GLY A 193 7.71 11.89 11.39
CA GLY A 193 8.96 12.29 12.05
C GLY A 193 9.05 13.78 12.37
N ARG A 194 8.48 14.65 11.53
CA ARG A 194 8.41 16.10 11.79
C ARG A 194 7.32 16.48 12.77
N LEU A 195 6.21 15.75 12.79
CA LEU A 195 5.06 16.01 13.67
C LEU A 195 5.34 15.59 15.11
N ALA A 196 6.09 14.50 15.31
CA ALA A 196 6.38 13.95 16.63
C ALA A 196 7.88 13.61 16.79
N PRO A 197 8.78 14.60 16.70
CA PRO A 197 10.24 14.37 16.70
C PRO A 197 10.76 13.76 18.00
N GLU A 198 10.05 13.94 19.13
CA GLU A 198 10.41 13.34 20.42
C GLU A 198 10.00 11.86 20.53
N ASN A 199 9.02 11.43 19.72
CA ASN A 199 8.50 10.07 19.74
C ASN A 199 9.04 9.20 18.60
N VAL A 200 9.26 9.78 17.42
CA VAL A 200 9.78 9.06 16.25
C VAL A 200 11.30 8.97 16.35
N ILE A 201 11.80 7.78 16.65
CA ILE A 201 13.24 7.54 16.86
C ILE A 201 14.01 7.25 15.56
N GLY A 202 13.31 7.04 14.46
CA GLY A 202 13.90 6.77 13.15
C GLY A 202 12.85 6.73 12.04
N VAL A 203 13.26 7.20 10.86
CA VAL A 203 12.47 7.14 9.62
C VAL A 203 13.24 6.31 8.60
N HIS A 204 12.65 5.21 8.15
CA HIS A 204 13.22 4.38 7.08
C HIS A 204 12.33 4.46 5.84
N VAL A 205 12.90 4.79 4.69
CA VAL A 205 12.14 4.82 3.43
C VAL A 205 12.86 4.02 2.34
N ASN A 206 12.09 3.26 1.57
CA ASN A 206 12.60 2.45 0.45
C ASN A 206 12.12 2.94 -0.92
N ALA A 207 11.52 4.15 -0.98
CA ALA A 207 11.06 4.80 -2.20
C ALA A 207 11.23 6.33 -2.13
N LEU A 208 12.47 6.80 -1.94
CA LEU A 208 12.75 8.22 -1.79
C LEU A 208 12.83 8.92 -3.16
N LEU A 209 11.96 9.91 -3.38
CA LEU A 209 12.03 10.82 -4.52
C LEU A 209 12.73 12.13 -4.13
N THR A 210 13.80 12.46 -4.85
CA THR A 210 14.58 13.70 -4.66
C THR A 210 14.43 14.61 -5.87
N PHE A 211 13.39 15.46 -5.85
CA PHE A 211 13.15 16.41 -6.94
C PHE A 211 14.24 17.50 -6.96
N PRO A 212 14.82 17.83 -8.13
CA PRO A 212 15.82 18.88 -8.24
C PRO A 212 15.18 20.24 -7.94
N THR A 213 15.89 21.10 -7.22
CA THR A 213 15.44 22.47 -6.92
C THR A 213 15.46 23.38 -8.15
N GLY A 214 16.16 22.97 -9.21
CA GLY A 214 16.41 23.79 -10.41
C GLY A 214 17.47 24.87 -10.22
N ASP A 215 18.06 24.99 -9.03
CA ASP A 215 19.15 25.91 -8.74
C ASP A 215 20.41 25.51 -9.54
N PRO A 216 20.92 26.38 -10.45
CA PRO A 216 22.11 26.07 -11.24
C PRO A 216 23.33 25.67 -10.40
N ALA A 217 23.50 26.27 -9.21
CA ALA A 217 24.61 25.95 -8.32
C ALA A 217 24.51 24.49 -7.84
N VAL A 218 23.33 24.06 -7.37
CA VAL A 218 23.09 22.66 -6.98
C VAL A 218 23.22 21.73 -8.18
N MET A 219 22.61 22.08 -9.31
CA MET A 219 22.64 21.25 -10.51
C MET A 219 24.07 21.00 -11.04
N SER A 220 24.97 21.98 -10.90
CA SER A 220 26.39 21.83 -11.29
C SER A 220 27.21 20.89 -10.40
N THR A 221 26.69 20.52 -9.22
CA THR A 221 27.35 19.59 -8.29
C THR A 221 26.93 18.14 -8.47
N LEU A 222 25.93 17.89 -9.33
CA LEU A 222 25.39 16.54 -9.55
C LEU A 222 26.40 15.64 -10.25
N THR A 223 26.44 14.38 -9.82
CA THR A 223 27.27 13.36 -10.45
C THR A 223 26.58 12.79 -11.70
N GLU A 224 27.33 12.04 -12.51
CA GLU A 224 26.75 11.29 -13.63
C GLU A 224 25.64 10.33 -13.17
N THR A 225 25.81 9.70 -12.00
CA THR A 225 24.78 8.81 -11.42
C THR A 225 23.52 9.59 -11.07
N ASP A 226 23.65 10.82 -10.57
CA ASP A 226 22.49 11.67 -10.26
C ASP A 226 21.77 12.09 -11.55
N HIS A 227 22.51 12.41 -12.61
CA HIS A 227 21.92 12.70 -13.92
C HIS A 227 21.16 11.50 -14.49
N VAL A 228 21.69 10.27 -14.37
CA VAL A 228 20.99 9.04 -14.76
C VAL A 228 19.70 8.87 -13.96
N ARG A 229 19.72 9.11 -12.64
CA ARG A 229 18.51 9.04 -11.79
C ARG A 229 17.47 10.08 -12.18
N LEU A 230 17.88 11.33 -12.44
CA LEU A 230 16.97 12.39 -12.90
C LEU A 230 16.36 12.09 -14.27
N ALA A 231 17.16 11.55 -15.19
CA ALA A 231 16.66 11.10 -16.50
C ALA A 231 15.66 9.94 -16.35
N GLY A 232 15.92 9.01 -15.43
CA GLY A 232 15.00 7.93 -15.06
C GLY A 232 13.67 8.45 -14.52
N MET A 233 13.70 9.43 -13.61
CA MET A 233 12.50 10.10 -13.08
C MET A 233 11.69 10.75 -14.19
N LYS A 234 12.34 11.47 -15.11
CA LYS A 234 11.65 12.07 -16.27
C LYS A 234 11.04 11.00 -17.18
N LYS A 235 11.77 9.94 -17.50
CA LYS A 235 11.26 8.83 -18.32
C LYS A 235 10.03 8.18 -17.68
N TRP A 236 10.08 7.93 -16.37
CA TRP A 236 8.94 7.41 -15.62
C TRP A 236 7.74 8.36 -15.69
N GLN A 237 7.96 9.67 -15.50
CA GLN A 237 6.89 10.67 -15.58
C GLN A 237 6.23 10.69 -16.97
N ASP A 238 7.02 10.61 -18.04
CA ASP A 238 6.54 10.66 -19.42
C ASP A 238 5.83 9.37 -19.85
N GLN A 239 6.26 8.20 -19.33
CA GLN A 239 5.80 6.88 -19.82
C GLN A 239 4.82 6.17 -18.88
N GLN A 240 4.97 6.34 -17.56
CA GLN A 240 4.21 5.59 -16.55
C GLN A 240 3.35 6.49 -15.64
N GLY A 241 3.59 7.81 -15.64
CA GLY A 241 2.91 8.76 -14.76
C GLY A 241 1.44 9.06 -15.08
N ALA A 242 0.87 8.48 -16.15
CA ALA A 242 -0.49 8.77 -16.59
C ALA A 242 -1.56 8.39 -15.55
N TYR A 243 -1.38 7.27 -14.84
CA TYR A 243 -2.28 6.83 -13.77
C TYR A 243 -2.39 7.92 -12.68
N LEU A 244 -1.25 8.51 -12.30
CA LEU A 244 -1.15 9.51 -11.25
C LEU A 244 -1.88 10.80 -11.65
N GLN A 245 -1.74 11.22 -12.91
CA GLN A 245 -2.45 12.38 -13.44
C GLN A 245 -3.97 12.18 -13.43
N LEU A 246 -4.44 10.99 -13.84
CA LEU A 246 -5.86 10.68 -13.86
C LEU A 246 -6.46 10.64 -12.44
N GLN A 247 -5.79 9.95 -11.52
CA GLN A 247 -6.23 9.87 -10.11
C GLN A 247 -6.13 11.22 -9.40
N GLY A 248 -5.09 12.02 -9.69
CA GLY A 248 -4.89 13.33 -9.07
C GLY A 248 -5.85 14.42 -9.55
N THR A 249 -6.46 14.26 -10.73
CA THR A 249 -7.32 15.31 -11.33
C THR A 249 -8.79 14.92 -11.44
N ARG A 250 -9.11 13.65 -11.72
CA ARG A 250 -10.48 13.16 -11.94
C ARG A 250 -10.73 11.82 -11.23
N PRO A 251 -10.48 11.71 -9.91
CA PRO A 251 -10.56 10.44 -9.18
C PRO A 251 -11.95 9.81 -9.26
N GLN A 252 -13.03 10.60 -9.18
CA GLN A 252 -14.39 10.07 -9.26
C GLN A 252 -14.73 9.50 -10.65
N THR A 253 -14.15 10.04 -11.71
CA THR A 253 -14.38 9.57 -13.09
C THR A 253 -13.75 8.21 -13.31
N ILE A 254 -12.48 8.04 -12.94
CA ILE A 254 -11.82 6.73 -13.05
C ILE A 254 -12.41 5.71 -12.07
N ALA A 255 -12.83 6.14 -10.88
CA ALA A 255 -13.49 5.27 -9.91
C ALA A 255 -14.75 4.62 -10.47
N ALA A 256 -15.55 5.32 -11.27
CA ALA A 256 -16.74 4.73 -11.88
C ALA A 256 -16.41 3.52 -12.78
N ALA A 257 -15.28 3.56 -13.50
CA ALA A 257 -14.85 2.44 -14.34
C ALA A 257 -14.22 1.30 -13.52
N LEU A 258 -13.35 1.63 -12.55
CA LEU A 258 -12.65 0.62 -11.74
C LEU A 258 -13.58 -0.07 -10.72
N HIS A 259 -14.60 0.63 -10.22
CA HIS A 259 -15.53 0.08 -9.23
C HIS A 259 -16.53 -0.92 -9.83
N ASP A 260 -16.90 -0.75 -11.10
CA ASP A 260 -17.88 -1.64 -11.77
C ASP A 260 -17.23 -2.90 -12.37
N SER A 261 -15.99 -2.79 -12.84
CA SER A 261 -15.31 -3.85 -13.58
C SER A 261 -14.12 -4.44 -12.81
N PRO A 262 -14.24 -5.66 -12.25
CA PRO A 262 -13.11 -6.30 -11.57
C PRO A 262 -11.95 -6.60 -12.51
N ALA A 263 -12.21 -6.95 -13.77
CA ALA A 263 -11.14 -7.10 -14.77
C ALA A 263 -10.46 -5.76 -15.10
N GLY A 264 -11.20 -4.66 -15.11
CA GLY A 264 -10.64 -3.32 -15.25
C GLY A 264 -9.78 -2.93 -14.05
N GLN A 265 -10.26 -3.21 -12.84
CA GLN A 265 -9.49 -3.02 -11.60
C GLN A 265 -8.21 -3.86 -11.58
N LEU A 266 -8.29 -5.12 -12.00
CA LEU A 266 -7.15 -6.02 -12.10
C LEU A 266 -6.12 -5.49 -13.08
N ALA A 267 -6.52 -5.14 -14.30
CA ALA A 267 -5.61 -4.59 -15.30
C ALA A 267 -4.90 -3.32 -14.80
N TRP A 268 -5.64 -2.42 -14.15
CA TRP A 268 -5.11 -1.15 -13.62
C TRP A 268 -4.03 -1.35 -12.54
N ILE A 269 -4.13 -2.42 -11.76
CA ILE A 269 -3.16 -2.74 -10.69
C ILE A 269 -2.01 -3.58 -11.23
N THR A 270 -2.31 -4.66 -11.97
CA THR A 270 -1.32 -5.64 -12.42
C THR A 270 -0.26 -5.05 -13.34
N GLU A 271 -0.60 -4.03 -14.14
CA GLU A 271 0.39 -3.27 -14.91
C GLU A 271 1.54 -2.79 -14.02
N LYS A 272 1.25 -2.32 -12.80
CA LYS A 272 2.28 -1.78 -11.90
C LYS A 272 3.11 -2.87 -11.25
N PHE A 273 2.54 -4.05 -11.00
CA PHE A 273 3.33 -5.22 -10.61
C PHE A 273 4.27 -5.64 -11.74
N LYS A 274 3.85 -5.58 -13.01
CA LYS A 274 4.73 -5.86 -14.14
C LYS A 274 5.85 -4.83 -14.27
N GLU A 275 5.53 -3.54 -14.15
CA GLU A 275 6.47 -2.46 -14.42
C GLU A 275 7.41 -2.12 -13.26
N TRP A 276 6.99 -2.33 -12.01
CA TRP A 276 7.69 -1.84 -10.82
C TRP A 276 8.33 -2.92 -9.96
N THR A 277 8.01 -4.20 -10.19
CA THR A 277 8.81 -5.29 -9.62
C THR A 277 10.21 -5.27 -10.22
N ASP A 278 11.21 -5.71 -9.43
CA ASP A 278 12.60 -5.78 -9.87
C ASP A 278 12.68 -6.52 -11.22
N PRO A 279 13.26 -5.92 -12.27
CA PRO A 279 13.35 -6.53 -13.59
C PRO A 279 14.18 -7.82 -13.62
N ALA A 280 14.97 -8.11 -12.58
CA ALA A 280 15.64 -9.39 -12.41
C ALA A 280 14.72 -10.52 -11.94
N THR A 281 13.50 -10.20 -11.48
CA THR A 281 12.50 -11.19 -11.07
C THR A 281 11.77 -11.72 -12.30
N GLU A 282 11.81 -13.03 -12.51
CA GLU A 282 10.96 -13.67 -13.51
C GLU A 282 9.50 -13.59 -13.06
N LEU A 283 8.69 -12.86 -13.82
CA LEU A 283 7.25 -12.76 -13.61
C LEU A 283 6.52 -13.76 -14.52
N PRO A 284 5.36 -14.30 -14.10
CA PRO A 284 4.54 -15.11 -14.98
C PRO A 284 4.19 -14.33 -16.26
N GLU A 285 4.35 -14.97 -17.41
CA GLU A 285 3.90 -14.46 -18.71
C GLU A 285 2.80 -15.39 -19.24
N ALA A 286 1.92 -14.83 -20.09
CA ALA A 286 0.99 -15.67 -20.83
C ALA A 286 1.79 -16.51 -21.87
N PRO A 287 1.42 -17.79 -22.08
CA PRO A 287 2.01 -18.65 -23.10
C PRO A 287 1.86 -18.12 -24.53
#